data_AF-A0A8X7NQ97-F1
#
_entry.id   AF-A0A8X7NQ97-F1
#
_cell.length_a   1.000
_cell.length_b   1.000
_cell.length_c   1.000
_cell.angle_alpha   90.00
_cell.angle_beta   90.00
_cell.angle_gamma   90.00
#
_symmetry.space_group_name_H-M   'P 1'
#
loop_
_entity.id
_entity.type
_entity.pdbx_description
1 polymer ?
#
loop_
_entity_poly.entity_id
_entity_poly.type
_entity_poly.pdbx_seq_one_letter_code
_entity_poly.pdbx_strand_id
1 'polypeptide(L)' 'MIAVVLLMAKSKNHTNHNQNKKAHKNGIKKPKTYKYPSLKGVDAKFRRNHRYALHGTAKALAKARAEN' A
#
# COMPACT_ATOMS: atom_id res chain seq x y z
N MET A 1 -50.97 -11.69 -30.87
CA MET A 1 -49.95 -10.90 -30.15
C MET A 1 -49.18 -11.81 -29.21
N ILE A 2 -48.26 -12.63 -29.72
CA ILE A 2 -47.31 -13.36 -28.89
C ILE A 2 -45.94 -12.92 -29.38
N ALA A 3 -45.36 -11.97 -28.67
CA ALA A 3 -44.00 -11.54 -28.90
C ALA A 3 -43.10 -12.73 -28.57
N VAL A 4 -42.57 -13.38 -29.61
CA VAL A 4 -41.44 -14.29 -29.46
C VAL A 4 -40.28 -13.41 -29.04
N VAL A 5 -40.06 -13.31 -27.73
CA VAL A 5 -38.85 -12.73 -27.16
C VAL A 5 -37.70 -13.60 -27.68
N LEU A 6 -37.00 -13.12 -28.71
CA LEU A 6 -35.75 -13.69 -29.19
C LEU A 6 -34.72 -13.54 -28.05
N LEU A 7 -34.76 -14.46 -27.10
CA LEU A 7 -33.77 -14.61 -26.05
C LEU A 7 -32.46 -15.07 -26.68
N MET A 8 -31.37 -14.44 -26.23
CA MET A 8 -30.02 -14.64 -26.74
C MET A 8 -29.56 -16.09 -26.43
N ALA A 9 -29.47 -16.95 -27.46
CA ALA A 9 -29.16 -18.37 -27.29
C ALA A 9 -27.76 -18.64 -26.71
N LYS A 10 -26.81 -17.71 -26.87
CA LYS A 10 -25.46 -17.75 -26.29
C LYS A 10 -24.98 -16.33 -25.97
N SER A 11 -24.27 -16.16 -24.86
CA SER A 11 -23.66 -14.90 -24.43
C SER A 11 -22.13 -14.91 -24.60
N LYS A 12 -21.50 -13.73 -24.56
CA LYS A 12 -20.03 -13.60 -24.54
C LYS A 12 -19.48 -13.99 -23.16
N ASN A 13 -18.45 -14.84 -23.12
CA ASN A 13 -17.92 -15.39 -21.87
C ASN A 13 -16.88 -14.48 -21.16
N HIS A 14 -16.18 -13.60 -21.89
CA HIS A 14 -15.17 -12.69 -21.30
C HIS A 14 -14.89 -11.46 -22.19
N THR A 15 -14.58 -10.31 -21.58
CA THR A 15 -14.12 -9.10 -22.30
C THR A 15 -13.28 -8.16 -21.42
N ASN A 16 -12.20 -7.63 -22.00
CA ASN A 16 -11.35 -6.59 -21.40
C ASN A 16 -11.50 -5.22 -22.10
N HIS A 17 -12.50 -5.07 -22.97
CA HIS A 17 -12.57 -3.96 -23.93
C HIS A 17 -12.59 -2.56 -23.29
N ASN A 18 -13.29 -2.39 -22.17
CA ASN A 18 -13.43 -1.09 -21.51
C ASN A 18 -12.61 -0.93 -20.22
N GLN A 19 -11.82 -1.94 -19.82
CA GLN A 19 -11.11 -1.84 -18.53
C GLN A 19 -9.99 -0.81 -18.59
N ASN A 20 -9.25 -0.75 -19.70
CA ASN A 20 -8.17 0.22 -19.86
C ASN A 20 -8.69 1.66 -19.81
N LYS A 21 -9.80 1.94 -20.51
CA LYS A 21 -10.45 3.27 -20.50
C LYS A 21 -10.90 3.65 -19.09
N LYS A 22 -11.45 2.71 -18.31
CA LYS A 22 -11.83 2.96 -16.91
C LYS A 22 -10.63 3.20 -16.00
N ALA A 23 -9.57 2.40 -16.13
CA ALA A 23 -8.36 2.54 -15.35
C ALA A 23 -7.67 3.90 -15.59
N HIS A 24 -7.64 4.36 -16.85
CA HIS A 24 -7.07 5.65 -17.20
C HIS A 24 -7.99 6.84 -16.87
N LYS A 25 -9.32 6.67 -16.78
CA LYS A 25 -10.25 7.74 -16.38
C LYS A 25 -9.91 8.34 -15.00
N ASN A 26 -9.53 7.50 -14.04
CA ASN A 26 -9.08 7.94 -12.71
C ASN A 26 -7.55 8.10 -12.62
N GLY A 27 -6.83 7.68 -13.66
CA GLY A 27 -5.37 7.67 -13.75
C GLY A 27 -4.74 6.56 -12.90
N ILE A 28 -3.82 5.79 -13.52
CA ILE A 28 -3.03 4.79 -12.80
C ILE A 28 -1.93 5.53 -12.03
N LYS A 29 -2.12 5.73 -10.73
CA LYS A 29 -1.16 6.42 -9.87
C LYS A 29 -0.11 5.46 -9.34
N LYS A 30 1.16 5.88 -9.35
CA LYS A 30 2.26 5.16 -8.69
C LYS A 30 2.05 5.16 -7.17
N PRO A 31 2.50 4.13 -6.44
CA PRO A 31 2.48 4.15 -4.99
C PRO A 31 3.28 5.35 -4.47
N LYS A 32 2.79 5.97 -3.40
CA LYS A 32 3.47 7.11 -2.78
C LYS A 32 4.75 6.64 -2.11
N THR A 33 5.88 7.27 -2.44
CA THR A 33 7.15 7.07 -1.75
C THR A 33 7.28 8.11 -0.64
N TYR A 34 7.75 7.67 0.52
CA TYR A 34 8.06 8.54 1.66
C TYR A 34 9.56 8.49 1.93
N LYS A 35 10.13 9.57 2.51
CA LYS A 35 11.57 9.65 2.84
C LYS A 35 12.02 8.52 3.77
N TYR A 36 11.16 8.09 4.70
CA TYR A 36 11.44 7.03 5.66
C TYR A 36 10.43 5.88 5.50
N PRO A 37 10.84 4.72 4.97
CA PRO A 37 9.98 3.55 4.86
C PRO A 37 9.82 2.81 6.20
N SER A 38 8.81 1.94 6.29
CA SER A 38 8.63 1.10 7.48
C SER A 38 9.71 0.02 7.58
N LEU A 39 10.22 -0.25 8.78
CA LEU A 39 11.16 -1.36 9.04
C LEU A 39 10.48 -2.74 9.17
N LYS A 40 9.27 -2.92 8.62
CA LYS A 40 8.53 -4.20 8.68
C LYS A 40 9.23 -5.22 7.77
N GLY A 41 9.53 -6.40 8.29
CA GLY A 41 10.26 -7.44 7.55
C GLY A 41 11.79 -7.39 7.68
N VAL A 42 12.35 -6.41 8.38
CA VAL A 42 13.78 -6.39 8.73
C VAL A 42 14.07 -7.42 9.82
N ASP A 43 15.26 -8.02 9.78
CA ASP A 43 15.73 -9.04 10.73
C ASP A 43 15.40 -8.70 12.20
N ALA A 44 14.85 -9.70 12.90
CA ALA A 44 14.37 -9.53 14.26
C ALA A 44 15.49 -9.23 15.25
N LYS A 45 16.69 -9.78 15.04
CA LYS A 45 17.85 -9.53 15.93
C LYS A 45 18.32 -8.08 15.78
N PHE A 46 18.48 -7.59 14.54
CA PHE A 46 18.81 -6.19 14.27
C PHE A 46 17.76 -5.25 14.84
N ARG A 47 16.47 -5.51 14.61
CA ARG A 47 15.38 -4.65 15.11
C ARG A 47 15.33 -4.59 16.64
N ARG A 48 15.66 -5.68 17.34
CA ARG A 48 15.70 -5.70 18.81
C ARG A 48 16.84 -4.82 19.32
N ASN A 49 18.03 -4.96 18.73
CA ASN A 49 19.18 -4.12 19.08
C ASN A 49 18.94 -2.64 18.78
N HIS A 50 18.43 -2.32 17.59
CA HIS A 50 18.17 -0.94 17.16
C HIS A 50 17.21 -0.22 18.12
N ARG A 51 16.17 -0.91 18.63
CA ARG A 51 15.27 -0.34 19.65
C ARG A 51 16.01 0.02 20.93
N TYR A 52 16.86 -0.86 21.45
CA TYR A 52 17.61 -0.57 22.68
C TYR A 52 18.61 0.58 22.50
N ALA A 53 19.29 0.65 21.35
CA ALA A 53 20.20 1.74 21.03
C ALA A 53 19.49 3.11 20.99
N LEU A 54 18.32 3.19 20.33
CA LEU A 54 17.51 4.41 20.29
C LEU A 54 17.03 4.83 21.69
N HIS A 55 16.61 3.88 22.53
CA HIS A 55 16.22 4.19 23.90
C HIS A 55 17.39 4.69 24.75
N GLY A 56 18.59 4.12 24.59
CA GLY A 56 19.78 4.55 25.31
C GLY A 56 20.19 5.97 24.94
N THR A 57 20.24 6.27 23.64
CA THR A 57 20.58 7.62 23.14
C THR A 57 19.57 8.67 23.58
N ALA A 58 18.27 8.36 23.56
CA ALA A 58 17.23 9.26 24.04
C ALA A 58 17.40 9.61 25.53
N LYS A 59 17.77 8.65 26.38
CA LYS A 59 18.04 8.89 27.81
C LYS A 59 19.26 9.78 28.02
N ALA A 60 20.35 9.52 27.31
CA ALA A 60 21.56 10.33 27.40
C ALA A 60 21.31 11.78 26.97
N LEU A 61 20.58 11.97 25.86
CA LEU A 61 20.19 13.29 25.37
C LEU A 61 19.28 14.03 26.35
N ALA A 62 18.33 13.33 26.99
CA ALA A 62 17.45 13.92 27.99
C ALA A 62 18.24 14.40 29.22
N LYS A 63 19.21 13.61 29.69
CA LYS A 63 20.11 14.01 30.78
C LYS A 63 20.94 15.25 30.41
N ALA A 64 21.57 15.24 29.23
CA ALA A 64 22.35 16.39 28.75
C ALA A 64 21.51 17.67 28.61
N ARG A 65 20.22 17.55 28.26
CA ARG A 65 19.29 18.68 28.20
C ARG A 65 18.82 19.18 29.56
N ALA A 66 18.83 18.34 30.59
CA ALA A 66 18.46 18.74 31.95
C ALA A 66 19.64 19.37 32.71
N GLU A 67 20.87 19.12 32.26
CA GLU A 67 22.11 19.68 32.80
C GLU A 67 22.48 21.06 32.20
N ASN A 68 21.85 21.45 31.08
CA ASN A 68 21.94 22.79 30.49
C ASN A 68 20.72 23.63 30.88
#